data_AF-A0A953WRS2-F1
#
_entry.id   AF-A0A953WRS2-F1
#
_cell.length_a   1.000
_cell.length_b   1.000
_cell.length_c   1.000
_cell.angle_alpha   90.00
_cell.angle_beta   90.00
_cell.angle_gamma   90.00
#
_symmetry.space_group_name_H-M   'P 1'
#
loop_
_entity.id
_entity.type
_entity.pdbx_description
1 polymer ?
#
loop_
_entity_poly.entity_id
_entity_poly.type
_entity_poly.pdbx_seq_one_letter_code
_entity_poly.pdbx_strand_id
1 'polypeptide(L)'
;MSPETTSRAPWRYRPDAGTDGFVLVTVACLLMIMWSVAVTPVTATVIHRDPGSQQVLVPWTPHPGTMRPGAETAPSSLREGPFTIEPDALMTPSAEAFISLLGDGLNETLFERSAHSNDDSFQAGDWVPENVFSAADGARLDVTATGDRRRPYDLAEVRTRQLYGYGRYEVIMRPARGSGLVSAFFTYTGPYRGDPHDEIDIEFLGEDTTAIHFNYFRNGDRGHYASFALPFDAADADHLYAFDWKPEGVFWYVDGKLLHQTEAGDPRLPRAASKIYFSNWTGKRRLMKWHGRPDFGDRGSAYYSCVSFTPLGQNTRRCSDIFRTGTRFPEDIDAAETSY
;
A
#
# COMPACT_ATOMS: atom_id res chain seq x y z
N MET A 1 34.04 74.65 8.35
CA MET A 1 34.51 74.01 9.59
C MET A 1 35.24 72.72 9.22
N SER A 2 36.02 72.16 10.14
CA SER A 2 37.09 71.17 9.84
C SER A 2 36.59 69.77 9.41
N PRO A 3 37.45 68.94 8.78
CA PRO A 3 37.10 67.63 8.22
C PRO A 3 37.60 66.46 9.11
N GLU A 4 37.97 65.32 8.49
CA GLU A 4 38.50 64.04 9.03
C GLU A 4 37.41 63.08 9.55
N THR A 5 37.23 61.82 9.13
CA THR A 5 37.98 60.78 8.37
C THR A 5 38.96 59.88 9.16
N THR A 6 39.10 58.62 8.70
CA THR A 6 39.78 57.45 9.32
C THR A 6 39.08 56.93 10.59
N SER A 7 38.81 55.63 10.83
CA SER A 7 39.29 54.32 10.35
C SER A 7 40.64 53.83 10.92
N ARG A 8 40.58 52.72 11.69
CA ARG A 8 41.59 51.63 11.79
C ARG A 8 41.26 50.60 12.87
N ALA A 9 40.99 49.37 12.42
CA ALA A 9 41.68 48.19 12.96
C ALA A 9 43.02 48.04 12.20
N PRO A 10 43.96 47.11 12.52
CA PRO A 10 43.89 46.04 13.51
C PRO A 10 45.14 45.94 14.43
N TRP A 11 45.20 44.89 15.26
CA TRP A 11 46.46 44.30 15.73
C TRP A 11 46.47 42.77 15.54
N ARG A 12 47.65 42.16 15.52
CA ARG A 12 47.91 40.81 14.99
C ARG A 12 48.89 40.02 15.89
N TYR A 13 48.66 38.70 15.99
CA TYR A 13 49.66 37.62 16.17
C TYR A 13 50.44 37.49 17.52
N ARG A 14 50.18 36.40 18.27
CA ARG A 14 51.06 35.21 18.56
C ARG A 14 52.58 35.40 18.87
N PRO A 15 53.30 34.46 19.56
CA PRO A 15 52.89 33.13 20.10
C PRO A 15 53.57 32.65 21.45
N ASP A 16 53.32 31.37 21.81
CA ASP A 16 54.19 30.34 22.47
C ASP A 16 54.68 30.34 23.95
N ALA A 17 54.91 29.09 24.42
CA ALA A 17 55.57 28.59 25.66
C ALA A 17 54.89 28.90 27.04
N GLY A 18 54.97 28.06 28.08
CA GLY A 18 55.72 26.81 28.33
C GLY A 18 56.92 27.02 29.27
N THR A 19 57.28 26.15 30.23
CA THR A 19 56.69 24.88 30.73
C THR A 19 56.24 25.05 32.21
N ASP A 20 56.15 24.12 33.18
CA ASP A 20 56.57 22.71 33.37
C ASP A 20 55.70 21.98 34.43
N GLY A 21 56.00 20.72 34.78
CA GLY A 21 55.29 19.96 35.84
C GLY A 21 55.44 18.43 35.81
N PHE A 22 56.62 17.88 35.49
CA PHE A 22 56.85 16.42 35.39
C PHE A 22 56.58 15.61 36.70
N VAL A 23 55.89 14.46 36.55
CA VAL A 23 56.40 13.15 37.02
C VAL A 23 56.03 12.09 35.97
N LEU A 24 57.01 11.27 35.58
CA LEU A 24 56.84 10.10 34.71
C LEU A 24 56.88 8.81 35.55
N VAL A 25 56.27 7.72 35.07
CA VAL A 25 56.93 6.41 34.87
C VAL A 25 56.04 5.49 34.02
N THR A 26 56.69 4.72 33.14
CA THR A 26 56.12 3.75 32.18
C THR A 26 55.93 2.35 32.84
N VAL A 27 55.41 1.27 32.24
CA VAL A 27 55.53 0.66 30.89
C VAL A 27 54.29 -0.18 30.55
N ALA A 28 54.05 -0.43 29.26
CA ALA A 28 52.91 -1.19 28.73
C ALA A 28 53.01 -2.73 28.89
N CYS A 29 51.87 -3.42 28.69
CA CYS A 29 51.84 -4.74 28.05
C CYS A 29 50.48 -4.99 27.37
N LEU A 30 50.40 -5.96 26.44
CA LEU A 30 49.19 -6.28 25.68
C LEU A 30 48.18 -7.10 26.50
N LEU A 31 46.89 -6.90 26.22
CA LEU A 31 45.91 -8.00 26.23
C LEU A 31 44.73 -7.67 25.33
N MET A 32 44.51 -8.50 24.30
CA MET A 32 43.25 -8.49 23.54
C MET A 32 42.16 -9.10 24.41
N ILE A 33 41.06 -8.38 24.65
CA ILE A 33 39.84 -8.95 25.22
C ILE A 33 38.70 -8.65 24.26
N MET A 34 38.21 -9.71 23.60
CA MET A 34 36.97 -9.65 22.83
C MET A 34 35.81 -9.35 23.79
N TRP A 35 35.20 -8.18 23.68
CA TRP A 35 33.86 -7.97 24.23
C TRP A 35 32.83 -8.38 23.17
N SER A 36 32.39 -9.64 23.28
CA SER A 36 31.20 -10.12 22.60
C SER A 36 30.00 -9.31 23.08
N VAL A 37 29.54 -8.36 22.27
CA VAL A 37 28.27 -7.67 22.51
C VAL A 37 27.16 -8.69 22.29
N ALA A 38 26.74 -9.33 23.38
CA ALA A 38 25.60 -10.23 23.38
C ALA A 38 24.36 -9.39 23.07
N VAL A 39 23.84 -9.51 21.84
CA VAL A 39 22.58 -8.90 21.43
C VAL A 39 21.46 -9.60 22.20
N THR A 40 21.08 -9.04 23.34
CA THR A 40 19.89 -9.45 24.08
C THR A 40 18.67 -9.22 23.19
N PRO A 41 17.82 -10.23 22.91
CA PRO A 41 16.61 -10.01 22.14
C PRO A 41 15.71 -9.02 22.88
N VAL A 42 15.24 -7.99 22.19
CA VAL A 42 14.35 -6.98 22.76
C VAL A 42 12.99 -7.64 23.02
N THR A 43 12.74 -8.02 24.28
CA THR A 43 11.42 -8.50 24.71
C THR A 43 10.41 -7.36 24.59
N ALA A 44 9.34 -7.59 23.83
CA ALA A 44 8.31 -6.59 23.57
C ALA A 44 7.71 -6.02 24.87
N THR A 45 7.63 -4.69 24.96
CA THR A 45 6.97 -4.00 26.07
C THR A 45 5.52 -3.73 25.70
N VAL A 46 4.58 -4.29 26.47
CA VAL A 46 3.14 -4.10 26.23
C VAL A 46 2.71 -2.70 26.65
N ILE A 47 2.20 -1.90 25.71
CA ILE A 47 1.54 -0.62 25.98
C ILE A 47 0.03 -0.82 25.84
N HIS A 48 -0.65 -1.11 26.95
CA HIS A 48 -2.11 -1.21 26.97
C HIS A 48 -2.78 0.18 26.96
N ARG A 49 -3.70 0.42 26.02
CA ARG A 49 -4.82 1.37 26.18
C ARG A 49 -6.11 0.85 25.56
N ASP A 50 -7.15 0.87 26.40
CA ASP A 50 -8.59 0.66 26.17
C ASP A 50 -9.10 -0.72 25.66
N PRO A 51 -10.19 -1.27 26.27
CA PRO A 51 -10.79 -2.54 25.86
C PRO A 51 -12.03 -2.32 24.95
N GLY A 52 -12.01 -2.88 23.74
CA GLY A 52 -13.18 -2.81 22.84
C GLY A 52 -13.02 -3.54 21.50
N SER A 53 -11.78 -3.72 21.04
CA SER A 53 -11.44 -4.65 19.97
C SER A 53 -10.09 -5.29 20.29
N GLN A 54 -9.95 -6.60 20.06
CA GLN A 54 -8.65 -7.25 20.19
C GLN A 54 -7.85 -6.99 18.91
N GLN A 55 -7.15 -5.86 18.86
CA GLN A 55 -6.09 -5.63 17.87
C GLN A 55 -4.91 -6.55 18.18
N VAL A 56 -4.98 -7.80 17.70
CA VAL A 56 -3.88 -8.76 17.79
C VAL A 56 -2.93 -8.49 16.63
N LEU A 57 -1.87 -7.73 16.91
CA LEU A 57 -0.69 -7.67 16.02
C LEU A 57 -0.02 -9.05 16.04
N VAL A 58 -0.38 -9.91 15.08
CA VAL A 58 0.21 -11.25 14.93
C VAL A 58 1.61 -11.12 14.30
N PRO A 59 2.70 -11.53 14.97
CA PRO A 59 4.03 -11.48 14.38
C PRO A 59 4.16 -12.52 13.26
N TRP A 60 4.57 -12.08 12.06
CA TRP A 60 4.75 -12.97 10.93
C TRP A 60 5.97 -13.88 11.13
N THR A 61 5.71 -15.16 11.41
CA THR A 61 6.71 -16.23 11.43
C THR A 61 6.49 -17.15 10.22
N PRO A 62 7.32 -17.07 9.16
CA PRO A 62 7.14 -17.91 7.99
C PRO A 62 7.34 -19.38 8.37
N HIS A 63 6.38 -20.23 8.00
CA HIS A 63 6.62 -21.67 8.03
C HIS A 63 7.66 -22.02 6.95
N PRO A 64 8.76 -22.73 7.28
CA PRO A 64 9.76 -23.15 6.30
C PRO A 64 9.25 -24.36 5.50
N GLY A 65 8.21 -24.15 4.69
CA GLY A 65 7.56 -25.14 3.83
C GLY A 65 7.52 -24.66 2.38
N THR A 66 8.19 -25.39 1.50
CA THR A 66 8.04 -25.34 0.03
C THR A 66 8.05 -23.96 -0.63
N MET A 67 9.20 -23.29 -0.61
CA MET A 67 9.70 -22.58 -1.80
C MET A 67 11.22 -22.75 -1.90
N ARG A 68 11.71 -23.25 -3.04
CA ARG A 68 13.14 -23.23 -3.37
C ARG A 68 13.44 -21.91 -4.10
N PRO A 69 14.47 -21.15 -3.72
CA PRO A 69 14.93 -20.04 -4.54
C PRO A 69 15.64 -20.61 -5.78
N GLY A 70 15.09 -20.30 -6.96
CA GLY A 70 15.66 -20.66 -8.25
C GLY A 70 15.06 -19.77 -9.32
N ALA A 71 15.91 -18.99 -10.00
CA ALA A 71 15.50 -18.10 -11.06
C ALA A 71 15.56 -18.85 -12.40
N GLU A 72 14.40 -19.08 -13.02
CA GLU A 72 14.25 -19.37 -14.44
C GLU A 72 12.81 -19.03 -14.85
N THR A 73 12.61 -18.53 -16.07
CA THR A 73 11.29 -18.12 -16.57
C THR A 73 10.45 -19.36 -16.88
N ALA A 74 9.59 -19.76 -15.94
CA ALA A 74 8.73 -20.92 -16.08
C ALA A 74 7.82 -20.80 -17.33
N PRO A 75 7.83 -21.79 -18.26
CA PRO A 75 6.96 -21.77 -19.43
C PRO A 75 5.47 -21.67 -19.05
N SER A 76 4.69 -20.95 -19.86
CA SER A 76 3.27 -20.65 -19.60
C SER A 76 2.39 -21.89 -19.40
N SER A 77 2.82 -23.05 -19.90
CA SER A 77 2.10 -24.32 -19.86
C SER A 77 2.15 -25.07 -18.51
N LEU A 78 2.95 -24.64 -17.53
CA LEU A 78 3.06 -25.29 -16.20
C LEU A 78 2.90 -24.29 -15.04
N ARG A 79 1.89 -23.43 -15.12
CA ARG A 79 1.44 -22.56 -14.02
C ARG A 79 0.46 -23.30 -13.08
N GLU A 80 0.88 -24.44 -12.53
CA GLU A 80 0.08 -25.14 -11.52
C GLU A 80 -0.03 -24.30 -10.23
N GLY A 81 -1.24 -24.18 -9.72
CA GLY A 81 -1.58 -23.44 -8.51
C GLY A 81 -3.06 -23.65 -8.16
N PRO A 82 -3.56 -23.12 -7.02
CA PRO A 82 -4.92 -23.35 -6.53
C PRO A 82 -6.00 -22.57 -7.31
N PHE A 83 -5.81 -22.42 -8.62
CA PHE A 83 -6.55 -21.54 -9.54
C PHE A 83 -7.12 -22.27 -10.75
N THR A 84 -6.52 -23.40 -11.15
CA THR A 84 -6.94 -24.24 -12.28
C THR A 84 -8.02 -25.26 -11.90
N ILE A 85 -8.69 -25.05 -10.78
CA ILE A 85 -9.84 -25.85 -10.34
C ILE A 85 -11.09 -25.11 -10.76
N GLU A 86 -11.77 -25.64 -11.78
CA GLU A 86 -13.15 -25.25 -12.09
C GLU A 86 -14.03 -25.55 -10.86
N PRO A 87 -14.75 -24.56 -10.29
CA PRO A 87 -15.49 -24.76 -9.06
C PRO A 87 -16.81 -25.51 -9.30
N ASP A 88 -17.15 -26.46 -8.42
CA ASP A 88 -18.47 -27.13 -8.35
C ASP A 88 -19.62 -26.17 -7.91
N ALA A 89 -19.44 -24.87 -8.07
CA ALA A 89 -20.31 -23.81 -7.55
C ALA A 89 -20.88 -22.93 -8.66
N LEU A 90 -22.06 -22.37 -8.40
CA LEU A 90 -22.77 -21.53 -9.35
C LEU A 90 -22.06 -20.15 -9.46
N MET A 91 -21.25 -20.00 -10.51
CA MET A 91 -20.44 -18.81 -10.75
C MET A 91 -21.29 -17.56 -11.00
N THR A 92 -21.00 -16.49 -10.28
CA THR A 92 -21.62 -15.17 -10.51
C THR A 92 -21.12 -14.60 -11.86
N PRO A 93 -21.99 -14.00 -12.70
CA PRO A 93 -21.58 -13.43 -13.98
C PRO A 93 -20.41 -12.45 -13.83
N SER A 94 -19.33 -12.72 -14.56
CA SER A 94 -18.09 -11.95 -14.54
C SER A 94 -17.70 -11.50 -15.94
N ALA A 95 -17.09 -10.33 -16.03
CA ALA A 95 -16.29 -9.93 -17.19
C ALA A 95 -15.04 -10.82 -17.36
N GLU A 96 -14.44 -10.71 -18.55
CA GLU A 96 -13.23 -11.43 -18.96
C GLU A 96 -11.99 -10.99 -18.17
N ALA A 97 -10.92 -11.78 -18.26
CA ALA A 97 -9.62 -11.44 -17.69
C ALA A 97 -9.02 -10.19 -18.33
N PHE A 98 -8.27 -9.41 -17.54
CA PHE A 98 -7.51 -8.28 -18.07
C PHE A 98 -6.22 -8.03 -17.28
N ILE A 99 -5.27 -7.38 -17.93
CA ILE A 99 -4.15 -6.66 -17.32
C ILE A 99 -4.13 -5.25 -17.89
N SER A 100 -3.97 -4.25 -17.03
CA SER A 100 -3.78 -2.85 -17.43
C SER A 100 -2.49 -2.33 -16.82
N LEU A 101 -1.53 -1.99 -17.67
CA LEU A 101 -0.34 -1.25 -17.27
C LEU A 101 -0.72 0.23 -17.27
N LEU A 102 -0.70 0.86 -16.10
CA LEU A 102 -1.20 2.23 -15.95
C LEU A 102 -0.17 3.28 -16.44
N GLY A 103 1.07 2.84 -16.70
CA GLY A 103 2.10 3.61 -17.40
C GLY A 103 1.78 3.87 -18.89
N ASP A 104 1.00 2.99 -19.52
CA ASP A 104 0.49 3.18 -20.89
C ASP A 104 -0.68 4.18 -20.96
N GLY A 105 -1.08 4.75 -19.81
CA GLY A 105 -2.27 5.57 -19.64
C GLY A 105 -3.48 4.79 -19.15
N LEU A 106 -4.51 5.52 -18.68
CA LEU A 106 -5.74 4.88 -18.22
C LEU A 106 -6.60 4.42 -19.42
N ASN A 107 -6.87 3.12 -19.51
CA ASN A 107 -7.75 2.58 -20.56
C ASN A 107 -9.22 2.94 -20.29
N GLU A 108 -9.71 4.00 -20.95
CA GLU A 108 -11.07 4.53 -20.80
C GLU A 108 -12.20 3.57 -21.25
N THR A 109 -11.89 2.46 -21.94
CA THR A 109 -12.89 1.42 -22.26
C THR A 109 -13.08 0.43 -21.11
N LEU A 110 -12.05 0.25 -20.29
CA LEU A 110 -12.02 -0.61 -19.11
C LEU A 110 -12.41 0.15 -17.84
N PHE A 111 -11.96 1.40 -17.70
CA PHE A 111 -12.10 2.23 -16.51
C PHE A 111 -12.91 3.51 -16.73
N GLU A 112 -13.30 4.13 -15.62
CA GLU A 112 -13.80 5.51 -15.54
C GLU A 112 -13.26 6.19 -14.28
N ARG A 113 -12.95 7.48 -14.37
CA ARG A 113 -12.69 8.35 -13.20
C ARG A 113 -14.02 8.69 -12.55
N SER A 114 -14.06 8.66 -11.22
CA SER A 114 -15.27 9.07 -10.49
C SER A 114 -15.40 10.59 -10.44
N ALA A 115 -16.61 11.08 -10.72
CA ALA A 115 -16.96 12.50 -10.77
C ALA A 115 -18.27 12.73 -10.00
N HIS A 116 -18.22 12.79 -8.67
CA HIS A 116 -19.43 12.95 -7.84
C HIS A 116 -19.13 13.45 -6.42
N SER A 117 -20.12 14.12 -5.81
CA SER A 117 -20.06 14.60 -4.43
C SER A 117 -20.17 13.46 -3.41
N ASN A 118 -19.48 13.62 -2.28
CA ASN A 118 -19.58 12.75 -1.11
C ASN A 118 -20.30 13.41 0.09
N ASP A 119 -21.14 14.44 -0.12
CA ASP A 119 -21.84 15.17 0.96
C ASP A 119 -22.50 14.26 2.01
N ASP A 120 -23.23 13.22 1.56
CA ASP A 120 -23.93 12.27 2.43
C ASP A 120 -23.06 11.05 2.88
N SER A 121 -21.87 10.89 2.29
CA SER A 121 -20.96 9.76 2.57
C SER A 121 -19.95 10.06 3.71
N PHE A 122 -18.95 9.21 3.92
CA PHE A 122 -17.93 9.36 4.97
C PHE A 122 -16.64 10.08 4.54
N GLN A 123 -16.35 10.17 3.24
CA GLN A 123 -15.24 10.94 2.67
C GLN A 123 -15.41 12.46 2.93
N ALA A 124 -14.31 13.21 3.07
CA ALA A 124 -14.29 14.65 3.40
C ALA A 124 -14.13 15.58 2.19
N GLY A 125 -14.42 15.09 1.00
CA GLY A 125 -14.19 15.78 -0.26
C GLY A 125 -14.93 15.10 -1.40
N ASP A 126 -14.99 15.74 -2.56
CA ASP A 126 -15.67 15.19 -3.73
C ASP A 126 -14.68 14.39 -4.60
N TRP A 127 -15.18 13.44 -5.38
CA TRP A 127 -14.36 12.73 -6.36
C TRP A 127 -14.19 13.60 -7.61
N VAL A 128 -12.94 13.97 -7.91
CA VAL A 128 -12.56 14.94 -8.93
C VAL A 128 -11.65 14.26 -9.95
N PRO A 129 -12.09 14.09 -11.22
CA PRO A 129 -11.29 13.43 -12.26
C PRO A 129 -9.92 14.06 -12.50
N GLU A 130 -9.80 15.36 -12.30
CA GLU A 130 -8.57 16.14 -12.46
C GLU A 130 -7.48 15.74 -11.46
N ASN A 131 -7.83 15.07 -10.35
CA ASN A 131 -6.88 14.50 -9.40
C ASN A 131 -6.39 13.09 -9.78
N VAL A 132 -6.82 12.53 -10.91
CA VAL A 132 -6.34 11.26 -11.46
C VAL A 132 -5.42 11.52 -12.66
N PHE A 133 -4.12 11.52 -12.38
CA PHE A 133 -3.07 11.73 -13.38
C PHE A 133 -2.57 10.39 -13.94
N SER A 134 -2.15 10.37 -15.21
CA SER A 134 -1.38 9.27 -15.80
C SER A 134 0.00 9.78 -16.21
N ALA A 135 1.02 9.00 -15.92
CA ALA A 135 2.41 9.23 -16.29
C ALA A 135 3.07 7.87 -16.60
N ALA A 136 4.29 7.86 -17.14
CA ALA A 136 4.95 6.62 -17.55
C ALA A 136 5.22 5.63 -16.39
N ASP A 137 5.25 6.11 -15.14
CA ASP A 137 5.39 5.29 -13.93
C ASP A 137 4.06 4.73 -13.40
N GLY A 138 2.90 5.20 -13.90
CA GLY A 138 1.59 4.70 -13.52
C GLY A 138 0.49 5.77 -13.46
N ALA A 139 -0.62 5.42 -12.81
CA ALA A 139 -1.64 6.37 -12.38
C ALA A 139 -1.27 6.95 -11.00
N ARG A 140 -1.36 8.26 -10.86
CA ARG A 140 -1.12 9.01 -9.61
C ARG A 140 -2.43 9.64 -9.15
N LEU A 141 -2.89 9.27 -7.97
CA LEU A 141 -4.19 9.65 -7.41
C LEU A 141 -3.99 10.62 -6.23
N ASP A 142 -4.44 11.86 -6.40
CA ASP A 142 -4.22 12.96 -5.45
C ASP A 142 -5.40 13.23 -4.51
N VAL A 143 -5.07 13.53 -3.25
CA VAL A 143 -5.94 14.23 -2.31
C VAL A 143 -5.36 15.63 -2.14
N THR A 144 -6.08 16.67 -2.54
CA THR A 144 -5.62 18.07 -2.49
C THR A 144 -6.50 18.95 -1.62
N ALA A 145 -5.92 19.89 -0.89
CA ALA A 145 -6.68 20.85 -0.09
C ALA A 145 -7.30 21.96 -0.97
N THR A 146 -8.60 22.23 -0.79
CA THR A 146 -9.35 23.22 -1.62
C THR A 146 -9.38 24.63 -1.04
N GLY A 147 -9.21 24.74 0.29
CA GLY A 147 -9.48 25.95 1.07
C GLY A 147 -10.95 26.17 1.46
N ASP A 148 -11.92 25.40 0.93
CA ASP A 148 -13.32 25.49 1.38
C ASP A 148 -13.52 24.77 2.72
N ARG A 149 -14.14 25.45 3.68
CA ARG A 149 -14.47 24.88 4.99
C ARG A 149 -15.60 23.84 4.95
N ARG A 150 -16.33 23.71 3.84
CA ARG A 150 -17.42 22.75 3.64
C ARG A 150 -16.97 21.52 2.85
N ARG A 151 -16.22 21.72 1.75
CA ARG A 151 -15.54 20.68 0.96
C ARG A 151 -14.01 20.82 1.06
N PRO A 152 -13.37 20.49 2.20
CA PRO A 152 -11.96 20.82 2.43
C PRO A 152 -10.94 20.14 1.52
N TYR A 153 -11.33 19.06 0.83
CA TYR A 153 -10.46 18.32 -0.06
C TYR A 153 -11.14 17.96 -1.38
N ASP A 154 -10.34 17.84 -2.44
CA ASP A 154 -10.68 17.12 -3.66
C ASP A 154 -9.98 15.75 -3.62
N LEU A 155 -10.65 14.69 -4.07
CA LEU A 155 -10.25 13.29 -3.89
C LEU A 155 -10.17 12.55 -5.23
N ALA A 156 -9.44 11.45 -5.28
CA ALA A 156 -9.23 10.67 -6.50
C ALA A 156 -9.76 9.22 -6.37
N GLU A 157 -10.62 8.81 -7.29
CA GLU A 157 -11.08 7.42 -7.44
C GLU A 157 -11.17 7.05 -8.93
N VAL A 158 -10.70 5.85 -9.24
CA VAL A 158 -10.86 5.20 -10.53
C VAL A 158 -11.54 3.85 -10.31
N ARG A 159 -12.45 3.47 -11.21
CA ARG A 159 -13.19 2.22 -11.12
C ARG A 159 -13.44 1.60 -12.49
N THR A 160 -13.64 0.28 -12.55
CA THR A 160 -13.96 -0.40 -13.82
C THR A 160 -15.34 -0.03 -14.33
N ARG A 161 -15.58 -0.20 -15.63
CA ARG A 161 -16.92 -0.10 -16.22
C ARG A 161 -17.74 -1.37 -15.99
N GLN A 162 -17.09 -2.53 -16.11
CA GLN A 162 -17.69 -3.85 -15.97
C GLN A 162 -17.61 -4.40 -14.53
N LEU A 163 -18.33 -5.48 -14.28
CA LEU A 163 -18.38 -6.21 -13.01
C LEU A 163 -17.57 -7.52 -13.10
N TYR A 164 -16.93 -7.90 -12.01
CA TYR A 164 -16.05 -9.07 -11.90
C TYR A 164 -16.53 -9.98 -10.77
N GLY A 165 -16.48 -11.29 -10.98
CA GLY A 165 -16.89 -12.32 -10.02
C GLY A 165 -15.69 -13.03 -9.38
N TYR A 166 -15.90 -14.26 -8.89
CA TYR A 166 -14.83 -15.06 -8.29
C TYR A 166 -13.59 -15.17 -9.20
N GLY A 167 -12.42 -15.00 -8.62
CA GLY A 167 -11.15 -14.90 -9.33
C GLY A 167 -10.06 -14.25 -8.50
N ARG A 168 -8.93 -14.00 -9.14
CA ARG A 168 -7.76 -13.33 -8.56
C ARG A 168 -7.67 -11.89 -9.04
N TYR A 169 -7.54 -10.99 -8.08
CA TYR A 169 -7.42 -9.54 -8.26
C TYR A 169 -6.02 -9.13 -7.83
N GLU A 170 -5.26 -8.43 -8.68
CA GLU A 170 -3.91 -7.96 -8.35
C GLU A 170 -3.72 -6.48 -8.68
N VAL A 171 -2.96 -5.80 -7.82
CA VAL A 171 -2.54 -4.41 -7.98
C VAL A 171 -1.04 -4.29 -7.66
N ILE A 172 -0.33 -3.42 -8.37
CA ILE A 172 0.99 -2.93 -7.98
C ILE A 172 0.84 -1.45 -7.63
N MET A 173 1.17 -1.08 -6.39
CA MET A 173 0.94 0.28 -5.88
C MET A 173 1.91 0.70 -4.77
N ARG A 174 1.97 2.03 -4.56
CA ARG A 174 2.45 2.72 -3.35
C ARG A 174 1.28 3.52 -2.74
N PRO A 175 0.82 3.21 -1.52
CA PRO A 175 -0.12 4.07 -0.79
C PRO A 175 0.49 5.45 -0.46
N ALA A 176 -0.37 6.42 -0.18
CA ALA A 176 0.03 7.76 0.20
C ALA A 176 0.48 7.82 1.67
N ARG A 177 1.64 8.46 1.92
CA ARG A 177 2.14 8.76 3.27
C ARG A 177 1.53 10.08 3.78
N GLY A 178 1.06 10.09 5.02
CA GLY A 178 0.47 11.26 5.69
C GLY A 178 -0.78 10.88 6.49
N SER A 179 -0.82 11.27 7.76
CA SER A 179 -1.97 11.02 8.63
C SER A 179 -3.21 11.74 8.08
N GLY A 180 -4.37 11.08 8.16
CA GLY A 180 -5.63 11.49 7.54
C GLY A 180 -5.94 10.82 6.20
N LEU A 181 -4.94 10.23 5.52
CA LEU A 181 -5.12 9.59 4.21
C LEU A 181 -5.50 8.11 4.34
N VAL A 182 -6.26 7.65 3.35
CA VAL A 182 -6.52 6.24 3.07
C VAL A 182 -6.27 6.00 1.58
N SER A 183 -5.42 5.04 1.25
CA SER A 183 -5.21 4.57 -0.13
C SER A 183 -5.69 3.12 -0.22
N ALA A 184 -6.52 2.82 -1.21
CA ALA A 184 -7.25 1.56 -1.27
C ALA A 184 -7.25 0.92 -2.66
N PHE A 185 -7.28 -0.41 -2.69
CA PHE A 185 -7.64 -1.23 -3.83
C PHE A 185 -8.71 -2.23 -3.38
N PHE A 186 -9.88 -2.18 -3.99
CA PHE A 186 -11.07 -2.88 -3.49
C PHE A 186 -12.03 -3.28 -4.60
N THR A 187 -12.96 -4.18 -4.31
CA THR A 187 -14.14 -4.42 -5.15
C THR A 187 -15.39 -3.98 -4.42
N TYR A 188 -16.31 -3.30 -5.10
CA TYR A 188 -17.59 -2.87 -4.51
C TYR A 188 -18.74 -2.97 -5.52
N THR A 189 -19.89 -3.43 -5.03
CA THR A 189 -21.20 -3.07 -5.59
C THR A 189 -22.18 -2.74 -4.45
N GLY A 190 -23.31 -2.13 -4.77
CA GLY A 190 -24.23 -1.65 -3.74
C GLY A 190 -25.48 -0.92 -4.23
N PRO A 191 -26.25 -0.33 -3.30
CA PRO A 191 -27.59 0.20 -3.57
C PRO A 191 -27.67 1.28 -4.66
N TYR A 192 -26.56 1.97 -4.95
CA TYR A 192 -26.44 2.93 -6.06
C TYR A 192 -26.65 2.29 -7.46
N ARG A 193 -26.60 0.96 -7.55
CA ARG A 193 -26.93 0.15 -8.75
C ARG A 193 -28.22 -0.66 -8.62
N GLY A 194 -28.83 -0.67 -7.43
CA GLY A 194 -29.86 -1.65 -7.05
C GLY A 194 -29.31 -2.99 -6.53
N ASP A 195 -27.99 -3.13 -6.42
CA ASP A 195 -27.30 -4.33 -5.92
C ASP A 195 -27.19 -4.31 -4.37
N PRO A 196 -27.01 -5.47 -3.70
CA PRO A 196 -26.60 -5.50 -2.29
C PRO A 196 -25.21 -4.90 -2.09
N HIS A 197 -24.92 -4.35 -0.90
CA HIS A 197 -23.56 -3.89 -0.55
C HIS A 197 -22.64 -5.10 -0.28
N ASP A 198 -21.96 -5.55 -1.32
CA ASP A 198 -20.95 -6.60 -1.29
C ASP A 198 -19.58 -5.98 -1.66
N GLU A 199 -18.56 -6.25 -0.85
CA GLU A 199 -17.27 -5.53 -0.92
C GLU A 199 -16.09 -6.35 -0.38
N ILE A 200 -14.87 -6.12 -0.91
CA ILE A 200 -13.59 -6.71 -0.47
C ILE A 200 -12.50 -5.65 -0.55
N ASP A 201 -11.75 -5.47 0.53
CA ASP A 201 -10.85 -4.35 0.71
C ASP A 201 -9.38 -4.77 0.89
N ILE A 202 -8.48 -3.97 0.29
CA ILE A 202 -7.11 -3.75 0.75
C ILE A 202 -6.96 -2.24 1.00
N GLU A 203 -6.71 -1.86 2.26
CA GLU A 203 -6.55 -0.46 2.67
C GLU A 203 -5.20 -0.22 3.36
N PHE A 204 -4.63 0.96 3.12
CA PHE A 204 -3.48 1.50 3.83
C PHE A 204 -3.86 2.84 4.46
N LEU A 205 -3.50 3.02 5.73
CA LEU A 205 -3.70 4.27 6.45
C LEU A 205 -2.41 5.08 6.41
N GLY A 206 -2.46 6.31 5.88
CA GLY A 206 -1.25 7.11 5.67
C GLY A 206 -0.53 7.54 6.95
N GLU A 207 -1.17 7.40 8.13
CA GLU A 207 -0.57 7.59 9.45
C GLU A 207 0.47 6.51 9.79
N ASP A 208 0.24 5.26 9.36
CA ASP A 208 1.19 4.13 9.51
C ASP A 208 1.18 3.25 8.26
N THR A 209 2.07 3.59 7.33
CA THR A 209 2.29 2.86 6.08
C THR A 209 3.17 1.61 6.25
N THR A 210 3.54 1.25 7.48
CA THR A 210 4.06 -0.08 7.83
C THR A 210 2.96 -1.07 8.22
N ALA A 211 1.69 -0.65 8.18
CA ALA A 211 0.52 -1.52 8.37
C ALA A 211 -0.28 -1.71 7.07
N ILE A 212 -0.95 -2.85 6.96
CA ILE A 212 -1.94 -3.16 5.92
C ILE A 212 -3.23 -3.65 6.58
N HIS A 213 -4.38 -3.25 6.01
CA HIS A 213 -5.70 -3.57 6.55
C HIS A 213 -6.54 -4.32 5.50
N PHE A 214 -7.26 -5.34 5.95
CA PHE A 214 -8.15 -6.16 5.12
C PHE A 214 -9.54 -6.16 5.71
N ASN A 215 -10.55 -6.09 4.84
CA ASN A 215 -11.94 -6.02 5.23
C ASN A 215 -12.84 -6.53 4.10
N TYR A 216 -14.10 -6.80 4.40
CA TYR A 216 -15.11 -7.28 3.45
C TYR A 216 -16.52 -7.05 4.00
N PHE A 217 -17.51 -6.97 3.12
CA PHE A 217 -18.93 -6.82 3.48
C PHE A 217 -19.82 -7.71 2.62
N ARG A 218 -20.98 -8.12 3.16
CA ARG A 218 -22.05 -8.76 2.39
C ARG A 218 -23.40 -8.21 2.80
N ASN A 219 -24.20 -7.72 1.85
CA ASN A 219 -25.40 -6.90 2.09
C ASN A 219 -25.19 -5.70 3.04
N GLY A 220 -23.95 -5.23 3.23
CA GLY A 220 -23.56 -4.20 4.20
C GLY A 220 -23.20 -4.72 5.60
N ASP A 221 -23.37 -6.02 5.88
CA ASP A 221 -22.87 -6.64 7.11
C ASP A 221 -21.35 -6.86 7.00
N ARG A 222 -20.58 -6.19 7.87
CA ARG A 222 -19.11 -6.23 7.83
C ARG A 222 -18.54 -7.54 8.38
N GLY A 223 -17.59 -8.10 7.65
CA GLY A 223 -16.75 -9.23 8.03
C GLY A 223 -15.76 -8.93 9.16
N HIS A 224 -14.74 -9.78 9.27
CA HIS A 224 -13.62 -9.56 10.18
C HIS A 224 -12.61 -8.58 9.60
N TYR A 225 -12.72 -7.31 10.01
CA TYR A 225 -11.68 -6.31 9.79
C TYR A 225 -10.38 -6.79 10.47
N ALA A 226 -9.34 -6.99 9.66
CA ALA A 226 -8.02 -7.49 10.09
C ALA A 226 -6.93 -6.46 9.79
N SER A 227 -5.80 -6.54 10.49
CA SER A 227 -4.69 -5.59 10.33
C SER A 227 -3.36 -6.25 10.66
N PHE A 228 -2.35 -6.03 9.82
CA PHE A 228 -1.07 -6.74 9.88
C PHE A 228 0.08 -5.74 9.72
N ALA A 229 1.15 -5.96 10.49
CA ALA A 229 2.41 -5.25 10.29
C ALA A 229 3.18 -5.85 9.11
N LEU A 230 3.70 -4.98 8.25
CA LEU A 230 4.56 -5.32 7.12
C LEU A 230 6.04 -5.30 7.55
N PRO A 231 6.91 -6.10 6.90
CA PRO A 231 8.35 -6.06 7.13
C PRO A 231 9.06 -4.91 6.38
N PHE A 232 8.28 -3.96 5.84
CA PHE A 232 8.70 -2.82 5.05
C PHE A 232 7.68 -1.68 5.19
N ASP A 233 8.04 -0.48 4.73
CA ASP A 233 7.11 0.64 4.59
C ASP A 233 6.53 0.67 3.17
N ALA A 234 5.21 0.52 3.05
CA ALA A 234 4.52 0.38 1.77
C ALA A 234 4.64 1.63 0.88
N ALA A 235 4.85 2.83 1.45
CA ALA A 235 4.94 4.06 0.66
C ALA A 235 6.28 4.22 -0.08
N ASP A 236 7.32 3.49 0.31
CA ASP A 236 8.69 3.73 -0.15
C ASP A 236 9.04 3.02 -1.47
N ALA A 237 8.35 1.94 -1.86
CA ALA A 237 8.59 1.19 -3.08
C ALA A 237 7.29 0.55 -3.62
N ASP A 238 7.27 0.19 -4.90
CA ASP A 238 6.12 -0.52 -5.47
C ASP A 238 6.07 -1.96 -4.95
N HIS A 239 4.90 -2.38 -4.44
CA HIS A 239 4.66 -3.73 -3.94
C HIS A 239 3.44 -4.36 -4.63
N LEU A 240 3.45 -5.69 -4.73
CA LEU A 240 2.34 -6.46 -5.30
C LEU A 240 1.37 -6.87 -4.19
N TYR A 241 0.15 -6.36 -4.27
CA TYR A 241 -0.95 -6.75 -3.40
C TYR A 241 -2.02 -7.47 -4.21
N ALA A 242 -2.64 -8.49 -3.62
CA ALA A 242 -3.65 -9.26 -4.32
C ALA A 242 -4.65 -9.88 -3.35
N PHE A 243 -5.84 -10.20 -3.85
CA PHE A 243 -6.71 -11.17 -3.21
C PHE A 243 -7.29 -12.17 -4.20
N ASP A 244 -7.44 -13.41 -3.76
CA ASP A 244 -8.31 -14.38 -4.42
C ASP A 244 -9.66 -14.35 -3.73
N TRP A 245 -10.72 -14.14 -4.49
CA TRP A 245 -12.10 -14.25 -4.02
C TRP A 245 -12.72 -15.52 -4.61
N LYS A 246 -13.19 -16.40 -3.73
CA LYS A 246 -13.77 -17.70 -4.07
C LYS A 246 -15.08 -17.95 -3.30
N PRO A 247 -15.93 -18.90 -3.73
CA PRO A 247 -17.16 -19.24 -3.01
C PRO A 247 -16.94 -19.66 -1.54
N GLU A 248 -15.78 -20.23 -1.22
CA GLU A 248 -15.40 -20.72 0.11
C GLU A 248 -14.66 -19.70 1.00
N GLY A 249 -14.17 -18.59 0.43
CA GLY A 249 -13.37 -17.61 1.19
C GLY A 249 -12.72 -16.51 0.36
N VAL A 250 -12.15 -15.53 1.06
CA VAL A 250 -11.22 -14.53 0.50
C VAL A 250 -9.83 -14.76 1.09
N PHE A 251 -8.80 -14.66 0.24
CA PHE A 251 -7.40 -14.95 0.56
C PHE A 251 -6.55 -13.75 0.11
N TRP A 252 -5.89 -13.05 1.05
CA TRP A 252 -5.11 -11.83 0.78
C TRP A 252 -3.60 -12.09 0.77
N TYR A 253 -2.90 -11.47 -0.17
CA TYR A 253 -1.48 -11.68 -0.44
C TYR A 253 -0.68 -10.37 -0.49
N VAL A 254 0.58 -10.48 -0.07
CA VAL A 254 1.60 -9.42 -0.19
C VAL A 254 2.86 -10.03 -0.81
N ASP A 255 3.36 -9.44 -1.89
CA ASP A 255 4.48 -9.93 -2.71
C ASP A 255 4.38 -11.45 -3.03
N GLY A 256 3.17 -11.87 -3.44
CA GLY A 256 2.84 -13.25 -3.78
C GLY A 256 2.67 -14.21 -2.60
N LYS A 257 2.90 -13.79 -1.35
CA LYS A 257 2.77 -14.62 -0.15
C LYS A 257 1.41 -14.41 0.52
N LEU A 258 0.72 -15.50 0.85
CA LEU A 258 -0.53 -15.44 1.63
C LEU A 258 -0.25 -14.82 3.00
N LEU A 259 -1.01 -13.78 3.35
CA LEU A 259 -0.92 -13.08 4.64
C LEU A 259 -2.16 -13.29 5.50
N HIS A 260 -3.35 -13.34 4.89
CA HIS A 260 -4.61 -13.57 5.60
C HIS A 260 -5.61 -14.35 4.76
N GLN A 261 -6.56 -15.01 5.41
CA GLN A 261 -7.74 -15.61 4.78
C GLN A 261 -8.93 -15.54 5.74
N THR A 262 -10.14 -15.49 5.19
CA THR A 262 -11.39 -15.52 5.97
C THR A 262 -11.58 -16.83 6.74
N GLU A 263 -12.38 -16.80 7.81
CA GLU A 263 -12.81 -18.01 8.50
C GLU A 263 -13.66 -18.91 7.59
N ALA A 264 -13.47 -20.23 7.69
CA ALA A 264 -14.13 -21.20 6.83
C ALA A 264 -15.66 -21.19 7.06
N GLY A 265 -16.41 -20.83 6.01
CA GLY A 265 -17.87 -20.79 6.04
C GLY A 265 -18.47 -19.49 6.64
N ASP A 266 -17.71 -18.39 6.72
CA ASP A 266 -18.25 -17.11 7.18
C ASP A 266 -19.50 -16.68 6.35
N PRO A 267 -20.66 -16.46 6.99
CA PRO A 267 -21.87 -16.03 6.28
C PRO A 267 -21.75 -14.65 5.62
N ARG A 268 -20.73 -13.84 5.94
CA ARG A 268 -20.48 -12.51 5.36
C ARG A 268 -19.55 -12.51 4.15
N LEU A 269 -19.24 -13.68 3.57
CA LEU A 269 -18.51 -13.74 2.30
C LEU A 269 -19.31 -13.09 1.15
N PRO A 270 -18.73 -12.12 0.41
CA PRO A 270 -19.36 -11.48 -0.74
C PRO A 270 -19.73 -12.49 -1.83
N ARG A 271 -20.79 -12.19 -2.60
CA ARG A 271 -21.32 -13.05 -3.69
C ARG A 271 -21.71 -12.28 -4.95
N ALA A 272 -22.05 -10.99 -4.83
CA ALA A 272 -22.44 -10.16 -5.98
C ALA A 272 -21.21 -9.66 -6.76
N ALA A 273 -21.20 -9.88 -8.07
CA ALA A 273 -20.11 -9.43 -8.93
C ALA A 273 -20.01 -7.90 -8.91
N SER A 274 -18.78 -7.41 -8.76
CA SER A 274 -18.50 -6.06 -8.30
C SER A 274 -17.57 -5.30 -9.24
N LYS A 275 -17.65 -3.97 -9.23
CA LYS A 275 -16.63 -3.14 -9.91
C LYS A 275 -15.32 -3.24 -9.13
N ILE A 276 -14.19 -3.19 -9.82
CA ILE A 276 -12.87 -2.99 -9.19
C ILE A 276 -12.63 -1.50 -9.06
N TYR A 277 -12.07 -1.08 -7.94
CA TYR A 277 -11.78 0.31 -7.58
C TYR A 277 -10.33 0.46 -7.12
N PHE A 278 -9.76 1.63 -7.38
CA PHE A 278 -8.59 2.13 -6.68
C PHE A 278 -8.75 3.62 -6.38
N SER A 279 -8.44 4.03 -5.15
CA SER A 279 -8.72 5.39 -4.67
C SER A 279 -7.68 5.91 -3.68
N ASN A 280 -7.62 7.23 -3.56
CA ASN A 280 -6.89 7.93 -2.51
C ASN A 280 -7.79 9.01 -1.94
N TRP A 281 -8.04 8.97 -0.63
CA TRP A 281 -9.05 9.80 0.01
C TRP A 281 -8.72 10.17 1.47
N THR A 282 -9.49 11.09 2.04
CA THR A 282 -9.46 11.45 3.46
C THR A 282 -10.90 11.51 3.99
N GLY A 283 -11.13 11.08 5.23
CA GLY A 283 -12.46 10.96 5.82
C GLY A 283 -12.89 12.16 6.66
N LYS A 284 -14.22 12.33 6.80
CA LYS A 284 -14.84 13.34 7.68
C LYS A 284 -14.43 13.09 9.13
N ARG A 285 -14.54 14.12 9.98
CA ARG A 285 -14.15 14.13 11.40
C ARG A 285 -14.52 12.87 12.22
N ARG A 286 -15.57 12.13 11.86
CA ARG A 286 -15.94 10.84 12.48
C ARG A 286 -14.90 9.72 12.30
N LEU A 287 -14.12 9.74 11.21
CA LEU A 287 -13.09 8.75 10.89
C LEU A 287 -11.68 9.11 11.38
N MET A 288 -11.47 10.33 11.92
CA MET A 288 -10.16 10.78 12.45
C MET A 288 -9.66 10.04 13.72
N LYS A 289 -10.37 8.99 14.16
CA LYS A 289 -9.93 8.03 15.18
C LYS A 289 -9.31 6.76 14.58
N TRP A 290 -9.40 6.60 13.27
CA TRP A 290 -9.02 5.40 12.54
C TRP A 290 -7.92 5.74 11.53
N HIS A 291 -8.17 6.64 10.58
CA HIS A 291 -7.17 7.07 9.58
C HIS A 291 -6.26 8.22 10.05
N GLY A 292 -6.30 8.60 11.33
CA GLY A 292 -5.56 9.76 11.85
C GLY A 292 -6.17 11.14 11.56
N ARG A 293 -5.43 12.20 11.86
CA ARG A 293 -5.81 13.60 11.55
C ARG A 293 -5.01 14.12 10.34
N PRO A 294 -5.65 14.69 9.30
CA PRO A 294 -4.98 15.30 8.15
C PRO A 294 -3.76 16.16 8.51
N ASP A 295 -2.57 15.70 8.13
CA ASP A 295 -1.29 16.41 8.27
C ASP A 295 -0.45 16.47 6.97
N PHE A 296 -0.92 15.84 5.89
CA PHE A 296 -0.29 15.73 4.56
C PHE A 296 -0.12 17.05 3.78
N GLY A 297 -0.23 18.21 4.44
CA GLY A 297 -0.14 19.53 3.84
C GLY A 297 -1.18 19.75 2.74
N ASP A 298 -0.75 20.34 1.63
CA ASP A 298 -1.63 20.68 0.52
C ASP A 298 -1.97 19.48 -0.38
N ARG A 299 -1.19 18.38 -0.33
CA ARG A 299 -1.36 17.22 -1.22
C ARG A 299 -0.79 15.90 -0.67
N GLY A 300 -1.65 14.89 -0.54
CA GLY A 300 -1.26 13.48 -0.46
C GLY A 300 -1.40 12.76 -1.83
N SER A 301 -0.45 11.90 -2.20
CA SER A 301 -0.46 11.19 -3.50
C SER A 301 -0.22 9.68 -3.32
N ALA A 302 -1.09 8.86 -3.90
CA ALA A 302 -0.88 7.41 -4.06
C ALA A 302 -0.57 7.08 -5.53
N TYR A 303 0.14 5.98 -5.78
CA TYR A 303 0.61 5.58 -7.10
C TYR A 303 0.21 4.13 -7.39
N TYR A 304 -0.24 3.87 -8.62
CA TYR A 304 -0.72 2.57 -9.07
C TYR A 304 -0.14 2.29 -10.46
N SER A 305 0.74 1.30 -10.61
CA SER A 305 1.44 1.00 -11.87
C SER A 305 0.80 -0.12 -12.68
N CYS A 306 0.10 -1.06 -12.02
CA CYS A 306 -0.64 -2.14 -12.68
C CYS A 306 -1.92 -2.50 -11.91
N VAL A 307 -2.99 -2.83 -12.63
CA VAL A 307 -4.19 -3.52 -12.10
C VAL A 307 -4.55 -4.67 -13.03
N SER A 308 -4.92 -5.83 -12.49
CA SER A 308 -5.33 -7.00 -13.27
C SER A 308 -6.37 -7.87 -12.57
N PHE A 309 -7.12 -8.64 -13.37
CA PHE A 309 -8.05 -9.65 -12.92
C PHE A 309 -7.93 -10.93 -13.75
N THR A 310 -7.97 -12.08 -13.09
CA THR A 310 -8.07 -13.42 -13.71
C THR A 310 -9.28 -14.14 -13.11
N PRO A 311 -10.30 -14.55 -13.90
CA PRO A 311 -11.42 -15.35 -13.40
C PRO A 311 -10.96 -16.65 -12.74
N LEU A 312 -11.72 -17.14 -11.75
CA LEU A 312 -11.49 -18.46 -11.16
C LEU A 312 -11.58 -19.55 -12.24
N GLY A 313 -10.72 -20.56 -12.18
CA GLY A 313 -10.50 -21.55 -13.25
C GLY A 313 -9.44 -21.12 -14.28
N GLN A 314 -9.23 -19.81 -14.49
CA GLN A 314 -8.36 -19.29 -15.56
C GLN A 314 -6.92 -19.00 -15.12
N ASN A 315 -6.04 -18.90 -16.12
CA ASN A 315 -4.60 -18.64 -15.96
C ASN A 315 -4.12 -17.72 -17.10
N THR A 316 -4.33 -16.42 -16.92
CA THR A 316 -4.00 -15.37 -17.90
C THR A 316 -2.77 -14.55 -17.50
N ARG A 317 -2.34 -13.61 -18.36
CA ARG A 317 -1.36 -12.59 -17.98
C ARG A 317 -1.95 -11.66 -16.91
N ARG A 318 -1.17 -11.33 -15.88
CA ARG A 318 -1.56 -10.54 -14.70
C ARG A 318 -0.38 -9.77 -14.11
N CYS A 319 -0.61 -8.87 -13.16
CA CYS A 319 0.43 -7.99 -12.64
C CYS A 319 1.63 -8.73 -12.01
N SER A 320 1.39 -9.88 -11.37
CA SER A 320 2.46 -10.75 -10.82
C SER A 320 3.47 -11.25 -11.86
N ASP A 321 3.12 -11.27 -13.16
CA ASP A 321 4.06 -11.66 -14.22
C ASP A 321 5.16 -10.61 -14.45
N ILE A 322 4.81 -9.33 -14.33
CA ILE A 322 5.72 -8.20 -14.55
C ILE A 322 6.36 -7.67 -13.26
N PHE A 323 5.77 -7.94 -12.09
CA PHE A 323 6.28 -7.47 -10.82
C PHE A 323 7.67 -8.03 -10.50
N ARG A 324 8.52 -7.21 -9.87
CA ARG A 324 9.83 -7.59 -9.34
C ARG A 324 9.97 -6.99 -7.94
N THR A 325 10.22 -7.80 -6.92
CA THR A 325 10.24 -7.33 -5.53
C THR A 325 11.37 -6.34 -5.29
N GLY A 326 11.06 -5.17 -4.71
CA GLY A 326 12.04 -4.16 -4.34
C GLY A 326 12.45 -3.20 -5.46
N THR A 327 11.92 -3.34 -6.68
CA THR A 327 12.07 -2.31 -7.72
C THR A 327 11.10 -1.16 -7.49
N ARG A 328 11.56 0.08 -7.67
CA ARG A 328 10.66 1.19 -8.02
C ARG A 328 10.46 1.16 -9.52
N PHE A 329 9.23 1.26 -10.00
CA PHE A 329 8.98 1.42 -11.43
C PHE A 329 9.12 2.90 -11.84
N PRO A 330 9.74 3.24 -12.98
CA PRO A 330 10.53 2.40 -13.89
C PRO A 330 12.05 2.64 -13.73
N GLU A 331 12.80 1.57 -13.50
CA GLU A 331 14.09 1.36 -14.19
C GLU A 331 13.84 0.34 -15.31
N ASP A 332 14.63 0.40 -16.39
CA ASP A 332 14.23 -0.07 -17.72
C ASP A 332 13.69 -1.53 -17.77
N ILE A 333 12.43 -1.68 -18.21
CA ILE A 333 12.02 -2.93 -18.86
C ILE A 333 12.70 -2.93 -20.22
N ASP A 334 13.84 -3.61 -20.29
CA ASP A 334 14.58 -3.86 -21.52
C ASP A 334 13.63 -4.38 -22.61
N ALA A 335 13.68 -3.79 -23.80
CA ALA A 335 12.71 -4.04 -24.89
C ALA A 335 12.80 -5.45 -25.53
N ALA A 336 13.49 -6.38 -24.88
CA ALA A 336 13.87 -7.70 -25.38
C ALA A 336 12.75 -8.75 -25.33
N GLU A 337 11.73 -8.61 -24.47
CA GLU A 337 10.65 -9.60 -24.30
C GLU A 337 9.34 -9.26 -25.04
N THR A 338 9.43 -8.51 -26.17
CA THR A 338 8.26 -8.20 -27.03
C THR A 338 8.07 -9.18 -28.21
N SER A 339 8.76 -10.33 -28.20
CA SER A 339 8.68 -11.35 -29.25
C SER A 339 8.46 -12.76 -28.73
N TYR A 340 7.19 -13.15 -28.54
CA TYR A 340 6.67 -14.52 -28.74
C TYR A 340 5.16 -14.50 -29.01
#